data_AF-A0A455U003-F1
#
_entry.id   AF-A0A455U003-F1
#
_cell.length_a   1.000
_cell.length_b   1.000
_cell.length_c   1.000
_cell.angle_alpha   90.00
_cell.angle_beta   90.00
_cell.angle_gamma   90.00
#
_symmetry.space_group_name_H-M   'P 1'
#
loop_
_entity.id
_entity.type
_entity.pdbx_description
1 polymer ?
#
loop_
_entity_poly.entity_id
_entity_poly.type
_entity_poly.pdbx_seq_one_letter_code
_entity_poly.pdbx_strand_id
1 'polypeptide(L)'
;MGYPARSAGAIEAAASTGGQIMPPIMGAGAFIMAEVTGIPYTEIAIAAVIPAILYFASIYFMVDFEAARKGMRGMRKDEIPLFQGW
;
A
#
# COMPACT_ATOMS: atom_id res chain seq x y z
N MET A 1 6.29 17.21 -7.56
CA MET A 1 6.24 15.72 -7.66
C MET A 1 5.73 15.37 -9.04
N GLY A 2 6.52 14.68 -9.88
CA GLY A 2 6.22 14.57 -11.32
C GLY A 2 4.96 13.76 -11.69
N TYR A 3 4.24 13.18 -10.72
CA TYR A 3 3.03 12.41 -11.03
C TYR A 3 1.86 13.36 -11.30
N PRO A 4 1.07 13.13 -12.37
CA PRO A 4 -0.21 13.81 -12.53
C PRO A 4 -1.10 13.59 -11.31
N ALA A 5 -1.86 14.61 -10.89
CA ALA A 5 -2.72 14.56 -9.71
C ALA A 5 -3.64 13.32 -9.70
N ARG A 6 -4.19 12.96 -10.87
CA ARG A 6 -5.01 11.75 -11.05
C ARG A 6 -4.26 10.46 -10.71
N SER A 7 -3.02 10.31 -11.18
CA SER A 7 -2.21 9.12 -10.90
C SER A 7 -1.85 9.04 -9.42
N ALA A 8 -1.43 10.16 -8.83
CA ALA A 8 -1.09 10.22 -7.41
C ALA A 8 -2.28 9.82 -6.52
N GLY A 9 -3.47 10.38 -6.79
CA GLY A 9 -4.68 10.02 -6.04
C GLY A 9 -5.10 8.56 -6.24
N ALA A 10 -4.92 8.02 -7.45
CA ALA A 10 -5.21 6.60 -7.71
C ALA A 10 -4.25 5.66 -6.96
N ILE A 11 -2.95 5.99 -6.92
CA ILE A 11 -1.93 5.22 -6.19
C ILE A 11 -2.24 5.22 -4.69
N GLU A 12 -2.56 6.38 -4.12
CA GLU A 12 -2.92 6.51 -2.70
C GLU A 12 -4.20 5.74 -2.35
N ALA A 13 -5.24 5.87 -3.17
CA ALA A 13 -6.50 5.15 -2.97
C ALA A 13 -6.33 3.63 -3.05
N ALA A 14 -5.52 3.16 -4.01
CA ALA A 14 -5.19 1.74 -4.13
C ALA A 14 -4.39 1.27 -2.89
N ALA A 15 -3.30 1.95 -2.55
CA ALA A 15 -2.47 1.59 -1.39
C ALA A 15 -3.28 1.55 -0.07
N SER A 16 -4.22 2.48 0.11
CA SER A 16 -5.09 2.56 1.29
C SER A 16 -6.04 1.36 1.41
N THR A 17 -6.46 0.79 0.27
CA THR A 17 -7.37 -0.38 0.26
C THR A 17 -6.70 -1.63 0.84
N GLY A 18 -5.37 -1.74 0.68
CA GLY A 18 -4.58 -2.87 1.20
C GLY A 18 -4.62 -3.02 2.73
N GLY A 19 -4.99 -1.97 3.48
CA GLY A 19 -5.14 -2.04 4.93
C GLY A 19 -6.19 -3.05 5.39
N GLN A 20 -7.19 -3.36 4.55
CA GLN A 20 -8.23 -4.34 4.89
C GLN A 20 -7.72 -5.78 4.93
N ILE A 21 -6.61 -6.08 4.25
CA ILE A 21 -6.07 -7.45 4.15
C ILE A 21 -4.80 -7.66 4.98
N MET A 22 -4.21 -6.59 5.51
CA MET A 22 -2.95 -6.63 6.27
C MET A 22 -3.19 -7.12 7.72
N PRO A 23 -2.51 -8.19 8.17
CA PRO A 23 -2.49 -8.59 9.58
C PRO A 23 -1.85 -7.53 10.49
N PRO A 24 -2.31 -7.33 11.75
CA PRO A 24 -3.41 -8.00 12.45
C PRO A 24 -4.71 -7.17 12.49
N ILE A 25 -4.81 -6.06 11.76
CA ILE A 25 -5.99 -5.17 11.82
C ILE A 25 -7.07 -5.59 10.83
N MET A 26 -6.72 -6.44 9.85
CA MET A 26 -7.58 -7.08 8.82
C MET A 26 -9.07 -6.79 9.01
N GLY A 27 -9.70 -6.16 8.01
CA GLY A 27 -11.06 -5.63 8.11
C GLY A 27 -12.08 -6.64 8.63
N ALA A 28 -13.27 -6.18 9.00
CA ALA A 28 -14.31 -6.98 9.68
C ALA A 28 -14.61 -8.36 9.02
N GLY A 29 -14.36 -8.51 7.72
CA GLY A 29 -14.45 -9.78 7.01
C GLY A 29 -13.59 -10.91 7.60
N ALA A 30 -12.41 -10.64 8.16
CA ALA A 30 -11.57 -11.68 8.77
C ALA A 30 -12.17 -12.25 10.06
N PHE A 31 -12.84 -11.41 10.86
CA PHE A 31 -13.60 -11.86 12.03
C PHE A 31 -14.82 -12.69 11.63
N ILE A 32 -15.57 -12.25 10.60
CA ILE A 32 -16.71 -13.01 10.08
C ILE A 32 -16.24 -14.37 9.52
N MET A 33 -15.12 -14.41 8.81
CA MET A 33 -14.57 -15.68 8.32
C MET A 33 -14.21 -16.62 9.47
N ALA A 34 -13.60 -16.12 10.55
CA ALA A 34 -13.30 -16.93 11.73
C ALA A 34 -14.57 -17.52 12.36
N GLU A 35 -15.62 -16.71 12.47
CA GLU A 35 -16.92 -17.15 13.02
C GLU A 35 -17.60 -18.20 12.14
N VAL A 36 -17.64 -17.98 10.83
CA VAL A 36 -18.33 -18.87 9.88
C VAL A 36 -17.58 -20.19 9.66
N THR A 37 -16.25 -20.14 9.58
CA THR A 37 -15.43 -21.33 9.28
C THR A 37 -15.04 -22.11 10.53
N GLY A 38 -15.13 -21.50 11.71
CA GLY A 38 -14.61 -22.06 12.97
C GLY A 38 -13.08 -22.06 13.06
N ILE A 39 -12.37 -21.49 12.07
CA ILE A 39 -10.91 -21.38 12.06
C ILE A 39 -10.50 -20.20 12.97
N PRO A 40 -9.52 -20.36 13.87
CA PRO A 40 -9.06 -19.25 14.70
C PRO A 40 -8.59 -18.04 13.87
N TYR A 41 -8.96 -16.83 14.32
CA TYR A 41 -8.56 -15.58 13.67
C TYR A 41 -7.05 -15.49 13.41
N THR A 42 -6.24 -15.96 14.36
CA THR A 42 -4.77 -15.97 14.26
C THR A 42 -4.27 -16.79 13.08
N GLU A 43 -4.92 -17.91 12.78
CA GLU A 43 -4.56 -18.78 11.65
C GLU A 43 -4.91 -18.10 10.32
N ILE A 44 -6.09 -17.48 10.24
CA ILE A 44 -6.50 -16.66 9.08
C ILE A 44 -5.53 -15.49 8.88
N ALA A 45 -5.12 -14.85 9.97
CA ALA A 45 -4.19 -13.72 9.93
C ALA A 45 -2.79 -14.13 9.45
N ILE A 46 -2.28 -15.27 9.91
CA ILE A 46 -1.00 -15.80 9.44
C ILE A 46 -1.08 -16.19 7.96
N ALA A 47 -2.18 -16.84 7.55
CA ALA A 47 -2.40 -17.19 6.14
C ALA A 47 -2.45 -15.95 5.22
N ALA A 48 -2.95 -14.82 5.74
CA ALA A 48 -3.04 -13.57 4.98
C ALA A 48 -1.72 -12.80 4.83
N VAL A 49 -0.63 -13.20 5.50
CA VAL A 49 0.67 -12.51 5.41
C VAL A 49 1.20 -12.51 3.98
N ILE A 50 1.19 -13.67 3.31
CA ILE A 50 1.68 -13.82 1.94
C ILE A 50 0.90 -12.92 0.97
N PRO A 51 -0.45 -12.99 0.89
CA PRO A 51 -1.19 -12.13 -0.03
C PRO A 51 -1.08 -10.65 0.31
N ALA A 52 -0.98 -10.28 1.60
CA ALA A 52 -0.76 -8.88 2.00
C ALA A 52 0.57 -8.35 1.47
N ILE A 53 1.67 -9.11 1.63
CA ILE A 53 2.98 -8.72 1.10
C ILE A 53 2.94 -8.60 -0.42
N LEU A 54 2.34 -9.56 -1.12
CA LEU A 54 2.24 -9.53 -2.57
C LEU A 54 1.44 -8.32 -3.07
N TYR A 55 0.39 -7.93 -2.35
CA TYR A 55 -0.40 -6.75 -2.69
C TYR A 55 0.44 -5.48 -2.64
N PHE A 56 1.12 -5.22 -1.52
CA PHE A 56 1.95 -4.02 -1.36
C PHE A 56 3.18 -4.04 -2.27
N ALA A 57 3.79 -5.20 -2.48
CA ALA A 57 4.89 -5.36 -3.43
C ALA A 57 4.42 -5.02 -4.86
N SER A 58 3.24 -5.49 -5.27
CA SER A 58 2.68 -5.20 -6.59
C SER A 58 2.43 -3.71 -6.79
N ILE A 59 1.87 -3.01 -5.80
CA ILE A 59 1.70 -1.56 -5.84
C ILE A 59 3.05 -0.86 -5.91
N TYR A 60 4.02 -1.26 -5.08
CA TYR A 60 5.36 -0.69 -5.08
C TYR A 60 6.01 -0.79 -6.46
N PHE A 61 6.06 -1.99 -7.05
CA PHE A 61 6.66 -2.19 -8.38
C PHE A 61 5.90 -1.46 -9.48
N MET A 62 4.56 -1.40 -9.41
CA MET A 62 3.77 -0.62 -10.35
C MET A 62 4.16 0.86 -10.31
N VAL A 63 4.27 1.44 -9.12
CA VAL A 63 4.66 2.85 -8.94
C VAL A 63 6.09 3.08 -9.42
N ASP A 64 7.04 2.23 -9.01
CA ASP A 64 8.45 2.35 -9.39
C ASP A 64 8.64 2.26 -10.91
N PHE A 65 8.03 1.27 -11.57
CA PHE A 65 8.09 1.15 -13.02
C PHE A 65 7.37 2.30 -13.74
N GLU A 66 6.28 2.81 -13.20
CA GLU A 66 5.63 4.01 -13.74
C GLU A 66 6.56 5.24 -13.63
N ALA A 67 7.30 5.36 -12.53
CA ALA A 67 8.26 6.44 -12.31
C ALA A 67 9.40 6.37 -13.32
N ALA A 68 10.00 5.19 -13.45
CA ALA A 68 11.09 4.91 -14.36
C ALA A 68 10.67 5.15 -15.82
N ARG A 69 9.47 4.69 -16.22
CA ARG A 69 8.93 4.89 -17.57
C ARG A 69 8.68 6.37 -17.88
N LYS A 70 8.34 7.17 -16.88
CA LYS A 70 8.17 8.63 -17.02
C LYS A 70 9.49 9.41 -16.90
N GLY A 71 10.63 8.73 -16.74
CA GLY A 71 11.93 9.37 -16.58
C GLY A 71 12.05 10.21 -15.31
N MET A 72 11.24 9.89 -14.30
CA MET A 72 11.26 10.62 -13.03
C MET A 72 12.58 10.36 -12.31
N ARG A 73 13.28 11.44 -11.95
CA ARG A 73 14.45 11.35 -11.08
C ARG A 73 14.08 11.82 -9.68
N GLY A 74 14.74 11.20 -8.69
CA GLY A 74 14.74 11.72 -7.33
C GLY A 74 15.28 13.16 -7.32
N MET A 75 14.68 14.02 -6.49
CA MET A 75 15.14 15.39 -6.32
C MET A 75 16.58 15.42 -5.82
N ARG A 76 17.39 16.33 -6.36
CA ARG A 76 18.73 16.56 -5.81
C ARG A 76 18.63 17.24 -4.44
N LYS A 77 19.66 17.08 -3.60
CA LYS A 77 19.65 17.62 -2.22
C LYS A 77 19.44 19.14 -2.16
N ASP A 78 19.89 19.86 -3.18
CA ASP A 78 19.70 21.30 -3.41
C ASP A 78 18.28 21.69 -3.81
N GLU A 79 17.48 20.75 -4.33
CA GLU A 79 16.11 20.98 -4.77
C GLU A 79 15.08 20.66 -3.67
N ILE A 80 15.52 20.03 -2.57
CA ILE A 80 14.65 19.73 -1.43
C ILE A 80 14.28 21.06 -0.76
N PRO A 81 12.99 21.44 -0.72
CA PRO A 81 12.59 22.66 -0.03
C PRO A 81 12.99 22.52 1.44
N LEU A 82 13.83 23.45 1.91
CA LEU A 82 14.10 23.62 3.33
C LEU A 82 12.75 23.90 3.98
N PHE A 83 12.38 23.08 4.97
CA PHE A 83 11.14 23.23 5.71
C PHE A 83 11.10 24.65 6.31
N GLN A 84 10.38 25.55 5.65
CA GLN A 84 10.16 26.91 6.13
C GLN A 84 8.90 26.82 6.98
N GLY A 85 9.12 26.45 8.25
CA GLY A 85 8.09 26.46 9.28
C GLY A 85 7.49 27.87 9.42
N TRP A 86 6.20 27.90 9.69
CA TRP A 86 5.45 29.10 10.08
C TRP A 86 5.89 29.57 11.46
#